data_AF-A0A9Q1EB62-F1
#
_entry.id   AF-A0A9Q1EB62-F1
#
_cell.length_a   1.000
_cell.length_b   1.000
_cell.length_c   1.000
_cell.angle_alpha   90.00
_cell.angle_beta   90.00
_cell.angle_gamma   90.00
#
_symmetry.space_group_name_H-M   'P 1'
#
loop_
_entity.id
_entity.type
_entity.pdbx_description
1 polymer ?
#
loop_
_entity_poly.entity_id
_entity_poly.type
_entity_poly.pdbx_seq_one_letter_code
_entity_poly.pdbx_strand_id
1 'polypeptide(L)'
;MNFRASTTVQDITGQLRSPEHFSYGDETMWAWQEGRLSDDITEEHRKVEEAELIIFQFPMYWFSAPAILKGWLDRVLTQGFAFSLEKMYNNGIFKDKKAMLSFSTGAPESMFLPDGINGDMNVTLWPLQNGVLHFCGFQVLAPQIFWAPAHCPPQVRTAMLGGWRSRLSGLWEETPLTFAPSEFFDVSFRGGFRLWPHLKEEHSGDPYGITTGHHLGKPLPPNNQITAGTPRDQPRATSPDDRAHPKN
;
A
#
# COMPACT_ATOMS: atom_id res chain seq x y z
N MET A 1 20.08 3.45 -12.45
CA MET A 1 19.11 2.35 -12.58
C MET A 1 18.35 2.57 -13.87
N ASN A 2 18.46 1.66 -14.84
CA ASN A 2 17.80 1.75 -16.15
C ASN A 2 16.67 0.72 -16.24
N PHE A 3 15.79 0.67 -15.23
CA PHE A 3 14.64 -0.24 -15.25
C PHE A 3 13.62 0.20 -16.29
N ARG A 4 13.16 -0.70 -17.16
CA ARG A 4 12.11 -0.43 -18.14
C ARG A 4 10.75 -0.42 -17.45
N ALA A 5 10.05 0.70 -17.46
CA ALA A 5 8.77 0.82 -16.76
C ALA A 5 7.54 0.37 -17.58
N SER A 6 7.67 0.27 -18.91
CA SER A 6 6.56 -0.05 -19.80
C SER A 6 6.29 -1.56 -19.85
N THR A 7 5.05 -1.96 -19.64
CA THR A 7 4.54 -3.32 -19.89
C THR A 7 4.36 -3.52 -21.39
N THR A 8 5.11 -4.45 -21.98
CA THR A 8 5.09 -4.70 -23.43
C THR A 8 5.31 -6.18 -23.74
N VAL A 9 5.10 -6.58 -25.00
CA VAL A 9 5.43 -7.94 -25.47
C VAL A 9 6.89 -8.34 -25.20
N GLN A 10 7.80 -7.38 -25.06
CA GLN A 10 9.21 -7.63 -24.76
C GLN A 10 9.47 -8.11 -23.32
N ASP A 11 8.44 -8.22 -22.49
CA ASP A 11 8.50 -8.85 -21.16
C ASP A 11 8.44 -10.38 -21.27
N ILE A 12 8.14 -10.91 -22.46
CA ILE A 12 7.98 -12.33 -22.74
C ILE A 12 9.03 -12.76 -23.75
N THR A 13 9.74 -13.84 -23.43
CA THR A 13 10.66 -14.51 -24.33
C THR A 13 9.95 -15.68 -25.03
N GLY A 14 10.35 -15.97 -26.26
CA GLY A 14 9.75 -17.03 -27.07
C GLY A 14 8.40 -16.66 -27.68
N GLN A 15 7.56 -17.66 -27.94
CA GLN A 15 6.27 -17.48 -28.61
C GLN A 15 5.16 -17.08 -27.63
N LEU A 16 4.29 -16.18 -28.08
CA LEU A 16 3.03 -15.86 -27.41
C LEU A 16 2.03 -17.01 -27.62
N ARG A 17 1.14 -17.24 -26.65
CA ARG A 17 0.08 -18.25 -26.81
C ARG A 17 -1.07 -17.75 -27.69
N SER A 18 -1.35 -16.46 -27.66
CA SER A 18 -2.47 -15.79 -28.35
C SER A 18 -2.01 -14.49 -29.04
N PRO A 19 -1.09 -14.54 -30.02
CA PRO A 19 -0.50 -13.36 -30.64
C PRO A 19 -1.52 -12.42 -31.32
N GLU A 20 -2.60 -12.98 -31.89
CA GLU A 20 -3.65 -12.19 -32.56
C GLU A 20 -4.55 -11.41 -31.57
N HIS A 21 -4.56 -11.83 -30.30
CA HIS A 21 -5.37 -11.28 -29.22
C HIS A 21 -4.53 -11.15 -27.94
N PHE A 22 -3.48 -10.35 -28.03
CA PHE A 22 -2.55 -10.16 -26.92
C PHE A 22 -3.22 -9.60 -25.67
N SER A 23 -3.25 -10.41 -24.61
CA SER A 23 -3.65 -10.04 -23.25
C SER A 23 -2.41 -10.09 -22.36
N TYR A 24 -1.91 -8.92 -21.94
CA TYR A 24 -0.65 -8.85 -21.19
C TYR A 24 -0.69 -9.70 -19.92
N GLY A 25 -1.79 -9.65 -19.16
CA GLY A 25 -1.95 -10.40 -17.92
C GLY A 25 -1.89 -11.92 -18.13
N ASP A 26 -2.62 -12.42 -19.13
CA ASP A 26 -2.65 -13.85 -19.43
C ASP A 26 -1.30 -14.33 -19.99
N GLU A 27 -0.72 -13.59 -20.92
CA GLU A 27 0.54 -13.94 -21.58
C GLU A 27 1.73 -13.91 -20.62
N THR A 28 1.81 -12.92 -19.73
CA THR A 28 2.87 -12.88 -18.70
C THR A 28 2.68 -13.94 -17.61
N MET A 29 1.44 -14.29 -17.26
CA MET A 29 1.17 -15.43 -16.36
C MET A 29 1.68 -16.74 -16.97
N TRP A 30 1.38 -17.01 -18.25
CA TRP A 30 1.88 -18.21 -18.92
C TRP A 30 3.40 -18.19 -19.08
N ALA A 31 3.97 -17.03 -19.45
CA ALA A 31 5.41 -16.87 -19.53
C ALA A 31 6.08 -17.13 -18.17
N TRP A 32 5.49 -16.67 -17.07
CA TRP A 32 5.98 -16.96 -15.72
C TRP A 32 5.97 -18.47 -15.42
N GLN A 33 4.85 -19.16 -15.69
CA GLN A 33 4.72 -20.61 -15.47
C GLN A 33 5.74 -21.43 -16.28
N GLU A 34 6.13 -20.94 -17.44
CA GLU A 34 7.06 -21.61 -18.36
C GLU A 34 8.51 -21.13 -18.23
N GLY A 35 8.81 -20.21 -17.31
CA GLY A 35 10.16 -19.65 -17.14
C GLY A 35 10.63 -18.79 -18.32
N ARG A 36 9.70 -18.08 -18.96
CA ARG A 36 9.90 -17.29 -20.18
C ARG A 36 9.75 -15.78 -19.98
N LEU A 37 9.66 -15.29 -18.75
CA LEU A 37 9.71 -13.84 -18.50
C LEU A 37 11.09 -13.28 -18.86
N SER A 38 11.16 -11.98 -19.17
CA SER A 38 12.43 -11.30 -19.39
C SER A 38 13.33 -11.37 -18.15
N ASP A 39 14.65 -11.40 -18.38
CA ASP A 39 15.65 -11.58 -17.32
C ASP A 39 15.53 -10.52 -16.21
N ASP A 40 15.20 -9.29 -16.57
CA ASP A 40 15.05 -8.21 -15.61
C ASP A 40 13.82 -8.38 -14.70
N ILE A 41 12.71 -8.95 -15.19
CA ILE A 41 11.57 -9.30 -14.33
C ILE A 41 11.93 -10.49 -13.44
N THR A 42 12.58 -11.50 -13.99
CA THR A 42 12.98 -12.71 -13.25
C THR A 42 13.92 -12.38 -12.10
N GLU A 43 14.87 -11.45 -12.30
CA GLU A 43 15.76 -10.98 -11.23
C GLU A 43 15.01 -10.20 -10.14
N GLU A 44 13.99 -9.41 -10.49
CA GLU A 44 13.16 -8.73 -9.49
C GLU A 44 12.24 -9.72 -8.74
N HIS A 45 11.70 -10.74 -9.41
CA HIS A 45 10.97 -11.83 -8.75
C HIS A 45 11.86 -12.51 -7.70
N ARG A 46 13.11 -12.86 -8.05
CA ARG A 46 14.08 -13.48 -7.11
C ARG A 46 14.27 -12.63 -5.85
N LYS A 47 14.45 -11.31 -5.98
CA LYS A 47 14.58 -10.40 -4.84
C LYS A 47 13.33 -10.36 -3.97
N VAL A 48 12.15 -10.36 -4.58
CA VAL A 48 10.86 -10.39 -3.87
C VAL A 48 10.67 -11.71 -3.12
N GLU A 49 11.07 -12.83 -3.72
CA GLU A 49 11.03 -14.17 -3.09
C GLU A 49 11.95 -14.25 -1.87
N GLU A 50 13.17 -13.73 -1.98
CA GLU A 50 14.18 -13.72 -0.90
C GLU A 50 13.83 -12.75 0.23
N ALA A 51 13.11 -11.66 -0.05
CA ALA A 51 12.81 -10.62 0.93
C ALA A 51 11.69 -11.02 1.90
N GLU A 52 11.93 -10.90 3.21
CA GLU A 52 10.89 -10.98 4.23
C GLU A 52 10.18 -9.64 4.48
N LEU A 53 10.90 -8.54 4.19
CA LEU A 53 10.42 -7.16 4.30
C LEU A 53 10.81 -6.38 3.04
N ILE A 54 9.86 -5.65 2.46
CA ILE A 54 10.09 -4.78 1.30
C ILE A 54 9.76 -3.33 1.66
N ILE A 55 10.74 -2.43 1.47
CA ILE A 55 10.56 -0.99 1.69
C ILE A 55 10.56 -0.27 0.35
N PHE A 56 9.45 0.36 0.01
CA PHE A 56 9.31 1.17 -1.19
C PHE A 56 9.71 2.61 -0.90
N GLN A 57 10.93 3.00 -1.26
CA GLN A 57 11.44 4.36 -1.10
C GLN A 57 11.16 5.23 -2.34
N PHE A 58 10.41 6.33 -2.21
CA PHE A 58 10.14 7.23 -3.35
C PHE A 58 9.82 8.67 -2.95
N PRO A 59 9.98 9.67 -3.84
CA PRO A 59 9.27 10.95 -3.71
C PRO A 59 7.82 10.77 -4.18
N MET A 60 6.85 11.30 -3.43
CA MET A 60 5.46 11.33 -3.87
C MET A 60 5.32 12.27 -5.06
N TYR A 61 4.91 11.73 -6.21
CA TYR A 61 4.60 12.48 -7.42
C TYR A 61 3.13 12.29 -7.77
N TRP A 62 2.42 13.38 -8.00
CA TRP A 62 0.99 13.36 -8.34
C TRP A 62 0.17 12.46 -7.41
N PHE A 63 0.33 12.66 -6.10
CA PHE A 63 -0.38 11.92 -5.05
C PHE A 63 -0.15 10.40 -5.08
N SER A 64 0.94 9.94 -5.71
CA SER A 64 1.23 8.51 -5.86
C SER A 64 2.73 8.22 -6.01
N ALA A 65 3.03 6.98 -6.35
CA ALA A 65 4.36 6.51 -6.72
C ALA A 65 4.83 7.13 -8.05
N PRO A 66 6.14 7.40 -8.23
CA PRO A 66 6.69 7.80 -9.52
C PRO A 66 6.42 6.76 -10.61
N ALA A 67 6.31 7.20 -11.87
CA ALA A 67 6.00 6.33 -13.00
C ALA A 67 6.93 5.11 -13.13
N ILE A 68 8.21 5.25 -12.80
CA ILE A 68 9.16 4.12 -12.81
C ILE A 68 8.83 3.06 -11.74
N LEU A 69 8.39 3.48 -10.55
CA LEU A 69 7.97 2.55 -9.50
C LEU A 69 6.60 1.94 -9.85
N LYS A 70 5.68 2.71 -10.42
CA LYS A 70 4.41 2.16 -10.90
C LYS A 70 4.62 1.11 -11.99
N GLY A 71 5.52 1.37 -12.94
CA GLY A 71 5.90 0.40 -13.97
C GLY A 71 6.63 -0.84 -13.41
N TRP A 72 7.41 -0.68 -12.34
CA TRP A 72 7.96 -1.82 -11.60
C TRP A 72 6.85 -2.68 -11.00
N LEU A 73 5.87 -2.06 -10.33
CA LEU A 73 4.71 -2.79 -9.79
C LEU A 73 3.96 -3.53 -10.91
N ASP A 74 3.73 -2.88 -12.05
CA ASP A 74 2.98 -3.46 -13.18
C ASP A 74 3.70 -4.62 -13.88
N ARG A 75 5.04 -4.61 -13.91
CA ARG A 75 5.84 -5.67 -14.55
C ARG A 75 6.23 -6.81 -13.61
N VAL A 76 6.47 -6.50 -12.33
CA VAL A 76 7.04 -7.45 -11.36
C VAL A 76 5.94 -8.14 -10.53
N LEU A 77 4.81 -7.48 -10.27
CA LEU A 77 3.69 -8.12 -9.59
C LEU A 77 2.85 -8.93 -10.60
N THR A 78 3.49 -9.93 -11.22
CA THR A 78 2.89 -10.77 -12.27
C THR A 78 1.78 -11.66 -11.69
N GLN A 79 0.70 -11.87 -12.45
CA GLN A 79 -0.36 -12.81 -12.08
C GLN A 79 0.21 -14.24 -11.93
N GLY A 80 -0.23 -14.95 -10.90
CA GLY A 80 0.31 -16.26 -10.50
C GLY A 80 1.54 -16.16 -9.58
N PHE A 81 2.42 -15.18 -9.82
CA PHE A 81 3.56 -14.91 -8.95
C PHE A 81 3.19 -14.08 -7.71
N ALA A 82 2.54 -12.94 -7.90
CA ALA A 82 2.25 -11.99 -6.83
C ALA A 82 0.79 -11.98 -6.37
N PHE A 83 -0.15 -12.38 -7.23
CA PHE A 83 -1.57 -12.47 -6.91
C PHE A 83 -2.29 -13.51 -7.77
N SER A 84 -3.44 -13.98 -7.30
CA SER A 84 -4.43 -14.70 -8.11
C SER A 84 -5.84 -14.41 -7.58
N LEU A 85 -6.90 -14.73 -8.34
CA LEU A 85 -8.27 -14.53 -7.86
C LEU A 85 -8.61 -15.43 -6.67
N GLU A 86 -7.95 -16.56 -6.52
CA GLU A 86 -8.13 -17.48 -5.38
C GLU A 86 -7.32 -17.04 -4.16
N LYS A 87 -6.28 -16.22 -4.35
CA LYS A 87 -5.34 -15.76 -3.31
C LYS A 87 -5.21 -14.24 -3.37
N MET A 88 -6.19 -13.55 -2.79
CA MET A 88 -6.24 -12.09 -2.68
C MET A 88 -6.20 -11.64 -1.22
N TYR A 89 -5.74 -10.41 -0.99
CA TYR A 89 -5.78 -9.73 0.32
C TYR A 89 -5.09 -10.54 1.42
N ASN A 90 -5.66 -10.69 2.62
CA ASN A 90 -5.07 -11.46 3.73
C ASN A 90 -4.80 -12.94 3.41
N ASN A 91 -5.39 -13.48 2.34
CA ASN A 91 -5.12 -14.84 1.82
C ASN A 91 -4.17 -14.84 0.61
N GLY A 92 -3.55 -13.70 0.31
CA GLY A 92 -2.64 -13.48 -0.81
C GLY A 92 -1.32 -14.25 -0.72
N ILE A 93 -0.58 -14.24 -1.83
CA ILE A 93 0.66 -15.02 -1.98
C ILE A 93 1.74 -14.55 -1.01
N PHE A 94 1.82 -13.24 -0.75
CA PHE A 94 2.83 -12.62 0.11
C PHE A 94 2.36 -12.39 1.57
N LYS A 95 1.39 -13.18 2.05
CA LYS A 95 0.80 -13.03 3.41
C LYS A 95 1.79 -13.13 4.58
N ASP A 96 2.90 -13.83 4.37
CA ASP A 96 3.95 -14.00 5.39
C ASP A 96 5.06 -12.93 5.28
N LYS A 97 4.95 -12.00 4.32
CA LYS A 97 5.92 -10.91 4.10
C LYS A 97 5.36 -9.57 4.57
N LYS A 98 6.25 -8.68 5.01
CA LYS A 98 5.92 -7.30 5.37
C LYS A 98 6.28 -6.34 4.24
N ALA A 99 5.49 -5.27 4.09
CA ALA A 99 5.81 -4.19 3.16
C ALA A 99 5.55 -2.81 3.78
N MET A 100 6.30 -1.80 3.36
CA MET A 100 6.14 -0.43 3.85
C MET A 100 6.41 0.59 2.75
N LEU A 101 5.60 1.65 2.72
CA LEU A 101 5.89 2.85 1.92
C LEU A 101 6.77 3.79 2.74
N SER A 102 7.92 4.19 2.19
CA SER A 102 8.79 5.23 2.75
C SER A 102 8.91 6.35 1.74
N PHE A 103 8.33 7.51 1.98
CA PHE A 103 8.29 8.55 0.96
C PHE A 103 8.42 9.96 1.49
N SER A 104 8.84 10.85 0.60
CA SER A 104 8.90 12.29 0.87
C SER A 104 7.83 13.03 0.09
N THR A 105 7.32 14.12 0.67
CA THR A 105 6.35 15.01 0.04
C THR A 105 6.98 16.37 -0.26
N GLY A 106 6.42 17.11 -1.22
CA GLY A 106 6.72 18.54 -1.35
C GLY A 106 6.02 19.39 -0.28
N ALA A 107 4.82 18.99 0.13
CA ALA A 107 3.95 19.74 1.03
C ALA A 107 4.07 19.31 2.50
N PRO A 108 3.88 20.22 3.47
CA PRO A 108 3.85 19.87 4.89
C PRO A 108 2.64 18.99 5.22
N GLU A 109 2.72 18.29 6.35
CA GLU A 109 1.65 17.41 6.87
C GLU A 109 0.30 18.10 6.96
N SER A 110 0.27 19.38 7.37
CA SER A 110 -0.96 20.16 7.54
C SER A 110 -1.82 20.26 6.28
N MET A 111 -1.21 20.19 5.09
CA MET A 111 -1.98 20.19 3.84
C MET A 111 -2.73 18.89 3.60
N PHE A 112 -2.33 17.80 4.26
CA PHE A 112 -2.91 16.45 4.13
C PHE A 112 -3.72 16.00 5.35
N LEU A 113 -4.00 16.92 6.28
CA LEU A 113 -5.02 16.70 7.30
C LEU A 113 -6.42 16.68 6.65
N PRO A 114 -7.46 16.18 7.33
CA PRO A 114 -8.82 16.12 6.77
C PRO A 114 -9.41 17.46 6.34
N ASP A 115 -8.93 18.57 6.91
CA ASP A 115 -9.26 19.95 6.56
C ASP A 115 -8.18 20.66 5.73
N GLY A 116 -7.13 19.93 5.34
CA GLY A 116 -6.05 20.41 4.50
C GLY A 116 -6.45 20.46 3.02
N ILE A 117 -5.83 21.38 2.27
CA ILE A 117 -6.16 21.62 0.85
C ILE A 117 -5.91 20.41 -0.07
N ASN A 118 -5.00 19.49 0.31
CA ASN A 118 -4.72 18.28 -0.44
C ASN A 118 -5.66 17.10 -0.07
N GLY A 119 -6.45 17.25 1.00
CA GLY A 119 -7.30 16.20 1.54
C GLY A 119 -6.54 15.16 2.37
N ASP A 120 -7.31 14.30 3.03
CA ASP A 120 -6.81 13.31 3.98
C ASP A 120 -5.80 12.31 3.34
N MET A 121 -4.59 12.24 3.91
CA MET A 121 -3.55 11.28 3.47
C MET A 121 -4.03 9.83 3.50
N ASN A 122 -4.96 9.47 4.40
CA ASN A 122 -5.50 8.12 4.46
C ASN A 122 -6.12 7.69 3.13
N VAL A 123 -6.86 8.60 2.47
CA VAL A 123 -7.49 8.35 1.16
C VAL A 123 -6.43 8.24 0.07
N THR A 124 -5.40 9.08 0.13
CA THR A 124 -4.31 9.11 -0.84
C THR A 124 -3.51 7.81 -0.86
N LEU A 125 -3.27 7.21 0.30
CA LEU A 125 -2.46 5.99 0.41
C LEU A 125 -3.22 4.70 0.16
N TRP A 126 -4.55 4.71 0.33
CA TRP A 126 -5.40 3.52 0.19
C TRP A 126 -5.15 2.73 -1.11
N PRO A 127 -5.06 3.34 -2.30
CA PRO A 127 -4.84 2.58 -3.53
C PRO A 127 -3.53 1.78 -3.54
N LEU A 128 -2.45 2.33 -2.99
CA LEU A 128 -1.15 1.64 -2.95
C LEU A 128 -1.11 0.61 -1.81
N GLN A 129 -1.55 0.98 -0.61
CA GLN A 129 -1.48 0.09 0.55
C GLN A 129 -2.49 -1.06 0.44
N ASN A 130 -3.76 -0.79 0.15
CA ASN A 130 -4.77 -1.84 0.01
C ASN A 130 -4.76 -2.47 -1.39
N GLY A 131 -4.82 -1.63 -2.43
CA GLY A 131 -5.06 -2.08 -3.81
C GLY A 131 -3.86 -2.74 -4.49
N VAL A 132 -2.64 -2.52 -3.97
CA VAL A 132 -1.42 -3.15 -4.50
C VAL A 132 -0.79 -4.07 -3.46
N LEU A 133 -0.34 -3.52 -2.32
CA LEU A 133 0.44 -4.29 -1.36
C LEU A 133 -0.41 -5.34 -0.66
N HIS A 134 -1.49 -4.92 -0.01
CA HIS A 134 -2.36 -5.85 0.71
C HIS A 134 -3.03 -6.83 -0.24
N PHE A 135 -3.44 -6.40 -1.44
CA PHE A 135 -4.00 -7.29 -2.47
C PHE A 135 -3.09 -8.49 -2.79
N CYS A 136 -1.77 -8.27 -2.89
CA CYS A 136 -0.79 -9.33 -3.09
C CYS A 136 -0.52 -10.20 -1.84
N GLY A 137 -1.04 -9.81 -0.67
CA GLY A 137 -0.86 -10.53 0.58
C GLY A 137 -0.16 -9.75 1.68
N PHE A 138 0.63 -8.72 1.35
CA PHE A 138 1.56 -8.15 2.32
C PHE A 138 0.87 -7.70 3.62
N GLN A 139 1.57 -7.96 4.73
CA GLN A 139 1.34 -7.26 5.99
C GLN A 139 1.90 -5.84 5.85
N VAL A 140 1.03 -4.87 5.61
CA VAL A 140 1.44 -3.49 5.33
C VAL A 140 1.72 -2.74 6.62
N LEU A 141 2.95 -2.28 6.83
CA LEU A 141 3.33 -1.45 7.97
C LEU A 141 2.92 0.01 7.76
N ALA A 142 2.80 0.75 8.87
CA ALA A 142 2.56 2.19 8.83
C ALA A 142 3.61 2.89 7.94
N PRO A 143 3.23 3.85 7.10
CA PRO A 143 4.17 4.49 6.19
C PRO A 143 5.23 5.30 6.96
N GLN A 144 6.41 5.46 6.37
CA GLN A 144 7.38 6.47 6.79
C GLN A 144 7.22 7.69 5.90
N ILE A 145 6.71 8.79 6.43
CA ILE A 145 6.47 10.01 5.66
C ILE A 145 7.46 11.09 6.07
N PHE A 146 8.23 11.60 5.10
CA PHE A 146 9.10 12.75 5.25
C PHE A 146 8.39 13.99 4.70
N TRP A 147 7.78 14.76 5.59
CA TRP A 147 7.00 15.94 5.22
C TRP A 147 7.88 17.12 4.81
N ALA A 148 7.75 17.56 3.56
CA ALA A 148 8.39 18.77 3.01
C ALA A 148 9.90 18.94 3.33
N PRO A 149 10.77 17.90 3.19
CA PRO A 149 12.17 17.99 3.61
C PRO A 149 12.94 19.11 2.90
N ALA A 150 12.56 19.47 1.67
CA ALA A 150 13.16 20.58 0.92
C ALA A 150 12.96 21.95 1.59
N HIS A 151 11.92 22.09 2.42
CA HIS A 151 11.60 23.31 3.18
C HIS A 151 12.12 23.28 4.62
N CYS A 152 12.80 22.19 5.02
CA CYS A 152 13.32 22.03 6.38
C CYS A 152 14.80 22.42 6.49
N PRO A 153 15.25 22.98 7.62
CA PRO A 153 16.67 23.19 7.91
C PRO A 153 17.48 21.87 7.92
N PRO A 154 18.80 21.91 7.68
CA PRO A 154 19.66 20.71 7.69
C PRO A 154 19.55 19.86 8.96
N GLN A 155 19.37 20.48 10.13
CA GLN A 155 19.23 19.81 11.41
C GLN A 155 17.96 18.96 11.47
N VAL A 156 16.85 19.48 10.93
CA VAL A 156 15.57 18.77 10.85
C VAL A 156 15.68 17.58 9.90
N ARG A 157 16.31 17.75 8.73
CA ARG A 157 16.57 16.63 7.80
C ARG A 157 17.46 15.55 8.43
N THR A 158 18.45 15.96 9.22
CA THR A 158 19.31 15.03 9.97
C THR A 158 18.50 14.26 11.02
N ALA A 159 17.61 14.95 11.74
CA ALA A 159 16.71 14.32 12.71
C ALA A 159 15.74 13.34 12.03
N MET A 160 15.20 13.67 10.85
CA MET A 160 14.37 12.76 10.05
C MET A 160 15.12 11.45 9.72
N LEU A 161 16.36 11.55 9.26
CA LEU A 161 17.20 10.37 8.98
C LEU A 161 17.54 9.58 10.25
N GLY A 162 17.79 10.27 11.36
CA GLY A 162 18.05 9.65 12.67
C GLY A 162 16.82 8.87 13.19
N GLY A 163 15.64 9.48 13.12
CA GLY A 163 14.38 8.83 13.48
C GLY A 163 14.10 7.62 12.60
N TRP A 164 14.34 7.73 11.29
CA TRP A 164 14.17 6.61 10.37
C TRP A 164 15.10 5.44 10.71
N ARG A 165 16.38 5.71 10.98
CA ARG A 165 17.34 4.68 11.44
C ARG A 165 16.89 4.02 12.74
N SER A 166 16.38 4.80 13.68
CA SER A 166 15.87 4.27 14.95
C SER A 166 14.68 3.34 14.73
N ARG A 167 13.72 3.74 13.88
CA ARG A 167 12.54 2.94 13.57
C ARG A 167 12.90 1.62 12.89
N LEU A 168 13.82 1.65 11.93
CA LEU A 168 14.31 0.46 11.22
C LEU A 168 14.77 -0.67 12.16
N SER A 169 15.29 -0.33 13.34
CA SER A 169 15.78 -1.32 14.30
C SER A 169 14.67 -2.11 15.01
N GLY A 170 13.44 -1.58 15.05
CA GLY A 170 12.27 -2.22 15.68
C GLY A 170 11.17 -2.62 14.68
N LEU A 171 11.39 -2.41 13.38
CA LEU A 171 10.36 -2.52 12.35
C LEU A 171 9.72 -3.91 12.26
N TRP A 172 10.45 -4.96 12.63
CA TRP A 172 9.94 -6.33 12.62
C TRP A 172 8.86 -6.59 13.68
N GLU A 173 8.93 -5.88 14.80
CA GLU A 173 7.96 -6.01 15.90
C GLU A 173 6.77 -5.08 15.75
N GLU A 174 6.79 -4.18 14.76
CA GLU A 174 5.65 -3.28 14.50
C GLU A 174 4.42 -4.09 14.08
N THR A 175 3.29 -3.73 14.70
CA THR A 175 1.97 -4.20 14.28
C THR A 175 1.64 -3.59 12.92
N PRO A 176 1.17 -4.39 11.93
CA PRO A 176 0.73 -3.87 10.65
C PRO A 176 -0.52 -2.98 10.74
N LEU A 177 -0.79 -2.23 9.68
CA LEU A 177 -2.06 -1.54 9.46
C LEU A 177 -3.22 -2.54 9.36
N THR A 178 -4.43 -2.09 9.66
CA THR A 178 -5.63 -2.92 9.63
C THR A 178 -6.41 -2.73 8.35
N PHE A 179 -6.74 -3.84 7.69
CA PHE A 179 -7.61 -3.92 6.52
C PHE A 179 -8.85 -4.77 6.83
N ALA A 180 -9.90 -4.64 6.01
CA ALA A 180 -11.05 -5.53 6.12
C ALA A 180 -10.62 -6.93 5.62
N PRO A 181 -10.75 -7.99 6.43
CA PRO A 181 -10.35 -9.33 6.04
C PRO A 181 -11.26 -9.85 4.91
N SER A 182 -10.72 -10.66 4.01
CA SER A 182 -11.45 -11.19 2.84
C SER A 182 -12.66 -12.04 3.23
N GLU A 183 -12.64 -12.65 4.42
CA GLU A 183 -13.74 -13.40 5.03
C GLU A 183 -15.00 -12.54 5.23
N PHE A 184 -14.85 -11.21 5.24
CA PHE A 184 -15.99 -10.31 5.33
C PHE A 184 -16.81 -10.22 4.02
N PHE A 185 -16.30 -10.76 2.93
CA PHE A 185 -16.88 -10.62 1.60
C PHE A 185 -17.29 -11.96 1.00
N ASP A 186 -18.34 -11.95 0.19
CA ASP A 186 -18.65 -13.04 -0.72
C ASP A 186 -17.70 -12.96 -1.93
N VAL A 187 -16.53 -13.59 -1.82
CA VAL A 187 -15.45 -13.57 -2.82
C VAL A 187 -15.73 -14.45 -4.04
N SER A 188 -16.99 -14.52 -4.48
CA SER A 188 -17.42 -15.22 -5.68
C SER A 188 -18.05 -14.27 -6.70
N PHE A 189 -18.00 -14.64 -7.99
CA PHE A 189 -18.71 -13.89 -9.04
C PHE A 189 -20.21 -13.84 -8.81
N ARG A 190 -20.80 -14.88 -8.21
CA ARG A 190 -22.22 -14.92 -7.86
C ARG A 190 -22.56 -13.92 -6.75
N GLY A 191 -21.69 -13.80 -5.76
CA GLY A 191 -21.79 -12.84 -4.66
C GLY A 191 -21.40 -11.41 -5.02
N GLY A 192 -20.71 -11.24 -6.15
CA GLY A 192 -20.27 -9.95 -6.65
C GLY A 192 -19.17 -9.30 -5.81
N PHE A 193 -18.40 -10.07 -5.03
CA PHE A 193 -17.29 -9.56 -4.21
C PHE A 193 -17.72 -8.48 -3.21
N ARG A 194 -18.91 -8.65 -2.60
CA ARG A 194 -19.51 -7.67 -1.69
C ARG A 194 -19.48 -8.15 -0.24
N LEU A 195 -19.44 -7.18 0.68
CA LEU A 195 -19.57 -7.44 2.11
C LEU A 195 -20.84 -8.23 2.42
N TRP A 196 -20.72 -9.27 3.26
CA TRP A 196 -21.87 -10.07 3.68
C TRP A 196 -22.94 -9.19 4.35
N PRO A 197 -24.25 -9.43 4.10
CA PRO A 197 -25.31 -8.61 4.67
C PRO A 197 -25.27 -8.52 6.20
N HIS A 198 -25.03 -9.63 6.90
CA HIS A 198 -24.98 -9.67 8.36
C HIS A 198 -23.85 -8.79 8.93
N LEU A 199 -22.71 -8.68 8.24
CA LEU A 199 -21.60 -7.81 8.67
C LEU A 199 -21.93 -6.32 8.47
N LYS A 200 -22.76 -5.97 7.48
CA LYS A 200 -23.26 -4.58 7.35
C LYS A 200 -24.12 -4.19 8.55
N GLU A 201 -24.95 -5.13 9.01
CA GLU A 201 -25.81 -4.95 10.18
C GLU A 201 -24.98 -4.87 11.47
N GLU A 202 -24.01 -5.78 11.65
CA GLU A 202 -23.09 -5.79 12.79
C GLU A 202 -22.34 -4.46 12.92
N HIS A 203 -21.80 -3.96 11.81
CA HIS A 203 -21.07 -2.69 11.78
C HIS A 203 -21.99 -1.46 11.72
N SER A 204 -23.32 -1.60 11.69
CA SER A 204 -24.23 -0.45 11.50
C SER A 204 -24.18 0.55 12.68
N GLY A 205 -23.92 0.08 13.89
CA GLY A 205 -23.77 0.91 15.09
C GLY A 205 -22.40 1.56 15.26
N ASP A 206 -21.38 1.16 14.49
CA ASP A 206 -20.04 1.72 14.64
C ASP A 206 -20.00 3.20 14.19
N PRO A 207 -19.26 4.08 14.91
CA PRO A 207 -19.19 5.50 14.58
C PRO A 207 -18.40 5.80 13.28
N TYR A 208 -17.58 4.85 12.84
CA TYR A 208 -16.77 4.93 11.62
C TYR A 208 -17.06 3.73 10.73
N GLY A 209 -16.57 3.76 9.48
CA GLY A 209 -16.51 2.57 8.65
C GLY A 209 -15.50 1.54 9.14
N ILE A 210 -15.32 0.44 8.39
CA ILE A 210 -14.39 -0.63 8.77
C ILE A 210 -12.93 -0.20 8.49
N THR A 211 -12.72 0.46 7.35
CA THR A 211 -11.42 0.99 6.88
C THR A 211 -11.65 2.22 6.01
N THR A 212 -10.59 2.87 5.54
CA THR A 212 -10.68 3.99 4.60
C THR A 212 -11.48 3.67 3.34
N GLY A 213 -11.21 2.54 2.66
CA GLY A 213 -11.97 2.15 1.47
C GLY A 213 -13.31 1.47 1.76
N HIS A 214 -13.44 0.82 2.92
CA HIS A 214 -14.68 0.20 3.37
C HIS A 214 -15.40 1.08 4.39
N HIS A 215 -15.62 2.34 4.01
CA HIS A 215 -16.20 3.34 4.90
C HIS A 215 -17.73 3.21 5.07
N LEU A 216 -18.41 2.45 4.19
CA LEU A 216 -19.85 2.15 4.26
C LEU A 216 -20.76 3.40 4.34
N GLY A 217 -20.33 4.53 3.74
CA GLY A 217 -21.05 5.80 3.82
C GLY A 217 -20.91 6.54 5.15
N LYS A 218 -20.09 6.04 6.07
CA LYS A 218 -19.77 6.63 7.37
C LYS A 218 -18.49 7.47 7.32
N PRO A 219 -18.18 8.23 8.39
CA PRO A 219 -16.87 8.85 8.55
C PRO A 219 -15.73 7.81 8.47
N LEU A 220 -14.60 8.24 7.91
CA LEU A 220 -13.41 7.40 7.81
C LEU A 220 -12.84 7.13 9.21
N PRO A 221 -12.36 5.91 9.49
CA PRO A 221 -11.65 5.67 10.75
C PRO A 221 -10.37 6.52 10.80
N PRO A 222 -10.10 7.23 11.91
CA PRO A 222 -8.93 8.10 12.02
C PRO A 222 -7.64 7.31 11.78
N ASN A 223 -6.75 7.86 10.96
CA ASN A 223 -5.40 7.35 10.74
C ASN A 223 -5.30 5.87 10.29
N ASN A 224 -6.37 5.28 9.73
CA ASN A 224 -6.41 3.86 9.34
C ASN A 224 -5.25 3.41 8.44
N GLN A 225 -4.71 4.32 7.62
CA GLN A 225 -3.62 4.07 6.68
C GLN A 225 -2.29 4.71 7.11
N ILE A 226 -2.25 5.36 8.28
CA ILE A 226 -1.08 6.11 8.79
C ILE A 226 -0.52 5.51 10.08
N THR A 227 -1.38 4.96 10.95
CA THR A 227 -0.97 4.38 12.24
C THR A 227 -1.55 3.00 12.43
N ALA A 228 -0.76 2.08 13.00
CA ALA A 228 -1.23 0.76 13.37
C ALA A 228 -2.16 0.80 14.58
N GLY A 229 -3.04 -0.20 14.68
CA GLY A 229 -4.00 -0.37 15.79
C GLY A 229 -5.44 -0.06 15.40
N THR A 230 -6.37 -0.71 16.09
CA THR A 230 -7.81 -0.52 15.90
C THR A 230 -8.23 0.89 16.31
N PRO A 231 -9.22 1.52 15.64
CA PRO A 231 -9.73 2.84 16.04
C PRO A 231 -10.22 2.90 17.50
N ARG A 232 -10.57 1.75 18.08
CA ARG A 232 -10.98 1.61 19.49
C ARG A 232 -9.83 1.82 20.49
N ASP A 233 -8.58 1.62 20.07
CA ASP A 233 -7.40 1.68 20.93
C ASP A 233 -6.63 3.00 20.80
N GLN A 234 -7.06 3.91 19.93
CA GLN A 234 -6.41 5.20 19.75
C GLN A 234 -6.96 6.23 20.75
N PRO A 235 -6.10 6.93 21.53
CA PRO A 235 -6.55 8.03 22.36
C PRO A 235 -7.15 9.13 21.47
N ARG A 236 -8.30 9.69 21.88
CA ARG A 236 -8.93 10.82 21.19
C ARG A 236 -7.87 11.89 20.92
N ALA A 237 -7.73 12.32 19.66
CA ALA A 237 -6.87 13.43 19.31
C ALA A 237 -7.24 14.64 20.18
N THR A 238 -6.29 15.10 21.00
CA THR A 238 -6.41 16.37 21.71
C THR A 238 -6.42 17.48 20.66
N SER A 239 -7.43 18.34 20.72
CA SER A 239 -7.57 19.51 19.86
C SER A 239 -6.30 20.37 19.88
N PRO A 240 -5.90 21.02 18.77
CA PRO A 240 -4.79 21.96 18.73
C PRO A 240 -4.90 23.11 19.75
N ASP A 241 -6.10 23.40 20.24
CA ASP A 241 -6.36 24.47 21.23
C ASP A 241 -5.71 24.22 22.60
N ASP A 242 -5.36 22.99 22.95
CA ASP A 242 -4.78 22.68 24.27
C ASP A 242 -3.27 22.97 24.37
N ARG A 243 -2.61 23.42 23.29
CA ARG A 243 -1.15 23.65 23.25
C ARG A 243 -0.71 25.12 23.16
N ALA A 244 -1.60 26.07 23.43
CA ALA A 244 -1.21 27.48 23.47
C ALA A 244 -1.77 28.16 24.71
N HIS A 245 -1.03 28.14 25.81
CA HIS A 245 -0.85 29.27 26.74
C HIS A 245 0.19 28.90 27.82
N PRO A 246 1.46 29.34 27.72
CA PRO A 246 2.27 29.48 28.91
C PRO A 246 1.68 30.61 29.74
N LYS A 247 1.21 30.28 30.96
CA LYS A 247 0.85 31.27 31.96
C LYS A 247 2.12 32.03 32.34
N ASN A 248 2.14 33.33 32.02
CA ASN A 248 2.95 34.30 32.77
C ASN A 248 2.24 34.63 34.08
#